data_AF-A0A1Y5RKP9-F1
#
_entry.id   AF-A0A1Y5RKP9-F1
#
_cell.length_a   1.000
_cell.length_b   1.000
_cell.length_c   1.000
_cell.angle_alpha   90.00
_cell.angle_beta   90.00
_cell.angle_gamma   90.00
#
_symmetry.space_group_name_H-M   'P 1'
#
loop_
_entity.id
_entity.type
_entity.pdbx_description
1 polymer ?
#
loop_
_entity_poly.entity_id
_entity_poly.type
_entity_poly.pdbx_seq_one_letter_code
_entity_poly.pdbx_strand_id
1 'polypeptide(L)' 'MDYGKTGAPKKGNNTPKHSEHNAFGTSKTPYGRKETKAELLARMKAAAQALKAQTRDE' A
#
# COMPACT_ATOMS: atom_id res chain seq x y z
N MET A 1 35.50 41.86 -5.44
CA MET A 1 34.73 40.65 -5.04
C MET A 1 33.75 40.36 -6.15
N ASP A 2 33.90 39.22 -6.83
CA ASP A 2 33.08 38.85 -7.98
C ASP A 2 31.93 37.95 -7.51
N TYR A 3 30.84 38.57 -7.05
CA TYR A 3 29.70 37.89 -6.41
C TYR A 3 28.95 36.92 -7.35
N GLY A 4 29.26 36.92 -8.65
CA GLY A 4 28.77 35.91 -9.59
C GLY A 4 29.44 34.54 -9.42
N LYS A 5 30.64 34.48 -8.83
CA LYS A 5 31.39 33.22 -8.62
C LYS A 5 31.03 32.48 -7.32
N THR A 6 30.27 33.12 -6.43
CA THR A 6 29.79 32.49 -5.19
C THR A 6 28.54 31.62 -5.39
N GLY A 7 28.17 31.33 -6.64
CA GLY A 7 27.27 30.25 -7.11
C GLY A 7 26.17 29.76 -6.16
N ALA A 8 24.91 29.87 -6.59
CA ALA A 8 23.75 29.40 -5.81
C ALA A 8 23.90 27.93 -5.33
N PRO A 9 23.45 27.61 -4.10
CA PRO A 9 23.53 26.26 -3.56
C PRO A 9 22.76 25.27 -4.46
N LYS A 10 23.43 24.20 -4.88
CA LYS A 10 22.81 23.16 -5.71
C LYS A 10 21.81 22.35 -4.87
N LYS A 11 20.59 22.19 -5.40
CA LYS A 11 19.59 21.30 -4.80
C LYS A 11 20.12 19.86 -4.84
N GLY A 12 20.09 19.18 -3.70
CA GLY A 12 20.41 17.75 -3.62
C GLY A 12 19.32 16.92 -4.32
N ASN A 13 19.73 16.03 -5.22
CA ASN A 13 18.81 15.20 -6.00
C ASN A 13 18.48 13.86 -5.34
N ASN A 14 19.01 13.60 -4.13
CA ASN A 14 18.87 12.32 -3.43
C ASN A 14 17.90 12.38 -2.24
N THR A 15 16.88 13.24 -2.31
CA THR A 15 15.81 13.25 -1.30
C THR A 15 14.78 12.18 -1.61
N PRO A 16 14.32 11.38 -0.63
CA PRO A 16 13.20 10.46 -0.82
C PRO A 16 11.97 11.19 -1.33
N LYS A 17 11.20 10.54 -2.22
CA LYS A 17 9.90 11.05 -2.68
C LYS A 17 8.94 11.14 -1.49
N HIS A 18 8.08 12.16 -1.46
CA HIS A 18 7.05 12.25 -0.42
C HIS A 18 6.07 11.08 -0.56
N SER A 19 5.67 10.48 0.56
CA SER A 19 4.54 9.55 0.59
C SER A 19 3.25 10.36 0.58
N GLU A 20 2.39 10.13 -0.41
CA GLU A 20 1.09 10.82 -0.49
C GLU A 20 0.12 10.28 0.57
N HIS A 21 -0.58 11.18 1.27
CA HIS A 21 -1.52 10.83 2.35
C HIS A 21 -2.77 10.07 1.89
N ASN A 22 -3.07 10.08 0.59
CA ASN A 22 -4.21 9.37 -0.01
C ASN A 22 -3.75 8.22 -0.91
N ALA A 23 -2.48 7.79 -0.81
CA ALA A 23 -1.95 6.70 -1.62
C ALA A 23 -2.82 5.43 -1.46
N PHE A 24 -3.23 4.85 -2.59
CA PHE A 24 -4.04 3.63 -2.59
C PHE A 24 -3.38 2.53 -1.77
N GLY A 25 -4.21 1.84 -1.02
CA GLY A 25 -3.75 0.84 -0.10
C GLY A 25 -3.18 1.36 1.21
N THR A 26 -3.53 2.58 1.62
CA THR A 26 -3.36 3.05 3.00
C THR A 26 -4.62 2.79 3.85
N SER A 27 -4.55 3.03 5.16
CA SER A 27 -5.72 2.93 6.05
C SER A 27 -6.82 3.92 5.64
N LYS A 28 -6.43 5.08 5.12
CA LYS A 28 -7.32 6.14 4.67
C LYS A 28 -7.95 5.86 3.30
N THR A 29 -7.19 5.24 2.38
CA THR A 29 -7.68 4.81 1.06
C THR A 29 -7.47 3.31 0.87
N PRO A 30 -8.36 2.46 1.43
CA PRO A 30 -8.18 1.00 1.43
C PRO A 30 -8.43 0.33 0.06
N TYR A 31 -8.89 1.09 -0.93
CA TYR A 31 -9.09 0.60 -2.29
C TYR A 31 -7.77 0.19 -2.94
N GLY A 32 -7.81 -0.85 -3.78
CA GLY A 32 -6.64 -1.35 -4.48
C GLY A 32 -5.62 -2.08 -3.59
N ARG A 33 -5.90 -2.30 -2.30
CA ARG A 33 -5.10 -3.23 -1.47
C ARG A 33 -5.19 -4.62 -2.06
N LYS A 34 -4.06 -5.12 -2.55
CA LYS A 34 -3.89 -6.56 -2.74
C LYS A 34 -3.69 -7.16 -1.36
N GLU A 35 -4.67 -7.93 -0.91
CA GLU A 35 -4.52 -8.74 0.29
C GLU A 35 -3.30 -9.63 0.18
N THR A 36 -2.64 -9.87 1.32
CA THR A 36 -1.54 -10.81 1.37
C THR A 36 -2.04 -12.20 1.02
N LYS A 37 -1.16 -13.04 0.47
CA LYS A 37 -1.50 -14.43 0.12
C LYS A 37 -2.11 -15.19 1.31
N ALA A 38 -1.68 -14.88 2.53
CA ALA A 38 -2.21 -15.47 3.76
C ALA A 38 -3.68 -15.12 4.01
N GLU A 39 -4.04 -13.84 3.88
CA GLU A 39 -5.43 -13.36 4.06
C GLU A 39 -6.37 -13.95 3.01
N LEU A 40 -5.93 -14.02 1.75
CA LEU A 40 -6.70 -14.64 0.67
C LEU A 40 -6.98 -16.12 0.97
N LEU A 41 -5.96 -16.88 1.39
CA LEU A 41 -6.12 -18.29 1.73
C LEU A 41 -7.04 -18.50 2.94
N ALA A 42 -6.98 -17.62 3.94
CA ALA A 42 -7.88 -17.65 5.09
C ALA A 42 -9.33 -17.47 4.66
N ARG A 43 -9.62 -16.51 3.77
CA ARG A 43 -10.96 -16.31 3.21
C ARG A 43 -11.46 -17.52 2.43
N MET A 44 -10.62 -18.11 1.57
CA MET A 44 -11.01 -19.29 0.80
C MET A 44 -11.33 -20.49 1.71
N LYS A 45 -10.54 -20.70 2.77
CA LYS A 45 -10.80 -21.76 3.75
C LYS A 45 -12.10 -21.51 4.52
N ALA A 46 -12.32 -20.27 4.97
CA ALA A 46 -13.56 -19.90 5.67
C ALA A 46 -14.80 -20.09 4.78
N ALA A 47 -14.73 -19.68 3.52
CA ALA A 47 -15.80 -19.90 2.54
C ALA A 47 -16.07 -21.40 2.33
N ALA A 48 -15.03 -22.23 2.17
CA ALA A 48 -15.18 -23.67 2.03
C ALA A 48 -15.81 -24.33 3.27
N GLN A 49 -15.47 -23.87 4.47
CA GLN A 49 -16.10 -24.35 5.71
C GLN A 49 -17.57 -23.94 5.81
N ALA A 50 -17.90 -22.69 5.44
CA ALA A 50 -19.27 -22.20 5.44
C ALA A 50 -20.15 -22.99 4.46
N LEU A 51 -19.66 -23.24 3.22
CA LEU A 51 -20.37 -24.10 2.28
C LEU A 51 -20.55 -25.52 2.83
N LYS A 52 -19.50 -26.11 3.41
CA LYS A 52 -19.58 -27.46 3.98
C LYS A 52 -20.60 -27.56 5.12
N ALA A 53 -20.69 -26.51 5.95
CA ALA A 53 -21.69 -26.43 7.01
C ALA A 53 -23.10 -26.31 6.41
N GLN A 54 -23.30 -25.42 5.43
CA GLN A 54 -24.59 -25.26 4.74
C GLN A 54 -25.07 -26.57 4.08
N THR A 55 -24.19 -27.27 3.37
CA THR A 55 -24.53 -28.57 2.74
C THR A 55 -24.81 -29.71 3.72
N ARG A 56 -24.53 -29.51 5.01
CA ARG A 56 -24.76 -30.52 6.06
C ARG A 56 -26.04 -30.24 6.85
N ASP A 57 -26.52 -29.00 6.81
CA ASP A 57 -27.75 -28.55 7.47
C ASP A 57 -28.98 -28.55 6.51
N GLU A 58 -28.77 -28.75 5.19
CA GLU A 58 -29.80 -29.14 4.20
C GLU A 58 -29.85 -30.66 4.02
#